data_AF-A0A8J8GDK4-F1
#
_entry.id   AF-A0A8J8GDK4-F1
#
_cell.length_a   1.000
_cell.length_b   1.000
_cell.length_c   1.000
_cell.angle_alpha   90.00
_cell.angle_beta   90.00
_cell.angle_gamma   90.00
#
_symmetry.space_group_name_H-M   'P 1'
#
loop_
_entity.id
_entity.type
_entity.pdbx_description
1 polymer ?
#
loop_
_entity_poly.entity_id
_entity_poly.type
_entity_poly.pdbx_seq_one_letter_code
_entity_poly.pdbx_strand_id
1 'polypeptide(L)'
;MGIHVVLYQPEIPANTGNIARTCAATNTPLHLIHPLGFSTEDKYLKRAGLDYWEFVTIYNYDSLDIFFDQNKGGKYYFITKFGKNKYSDFDFSNPNEEIYFIFGRETTGLPKDLIAEHPDTCLRLPMTENVRSLNLSNTAAILVYEALRQQNFPGLS
;
A
#
# COMPACT_ATOMS: atom_id res chain seq x y z
N MET A 1 3.05 11.77 -10.50
CA MET A 1 3.05 11.67 -9.04
C MET A 1 3.42 10.24 -8.73
N GLY A 2 4.61 10.03 -8.20
CA GLY A 2 5.16 8.67 -8.04
C GLY A 2 4.74 8.01 -6.73
N ILE A 3 3.52 8.21 -6.22
CA ILE A 3 3.08 7.52 -4.99
C ILE A 3 2.30 6.28 -5.43
N HIS A 4 2.66 5.11 -4.90
CA HIS A 4 2.09 3.82 -5.23
C HIS A 4 1.70 3.03 -3.97
N VAL A 5 0.61 2.28 -4.05
CA VAL A 5 0.22 1.30 -3.04
C VAL A 5 0.41 -0.11 -3.59
N VAL A 6 1.10 -0.98 -2.83
CA VAL A 6 1.37 -2.37 -3.22
C VAL A 6 0.79 -3.30 -2.17
N LEU A 7 -0.10 -4.21 -2.58
CA LEU A 7 -0.71 -5.20 -1.70
C LEU A 7 -0.12 -6.58 -2.00
N TYR A 8 0.66 -7.10 -1.05
CA TYR A 8 1.18 -8.45 -1.13
C TYR A 8 0.13 -9.45 -0.67
N GLN A 9 -0.45 -10.18 -1.64
CA GLN A 9 -1.38 -11.30 -1.41
C GLN A 9 -2.53 -10.95 -0.45
N PRO A 10 -3.29 -9.87 -0.73
CA PRO A 10 -4.36 -9.41 0.15
C PRO A 10 -5.45 -10.47 0.32
N GLU A 11 -5.94 -10.62 1.55
CA GLU A 11 -6.86 -11.71 1.90
C GLU A 11 -8.30 -11.22 2.03
N ILE A 12 -8.52 -9.95 2.40
CA ILE A 12 -9.85 -9.42 2.69
C ILE A 12 -10.31 -8.47 1.57
N PRO A 13 -11.36 -8.81 0.80
CA PRO A 13 -11.81 -8.00 -0.33
C PRO A 13 -12.26 -6.59 0.07
N ALA A 14 -12.88 -6.43 1.25
CA ALA A 14 -13.32 -5.12 1.75
C ALA A 14 -12.15 -4.16 2.01
N ASN A 15 -11.00 -4.65 2.47
CA ASN A 15 -9.82 -3.80 2.66
C ASN A 15 -9.27 -3.33 1.32
N THR A 16 -9.08 -4.26 0.38
CA THR A 16 -8.65 -3.91 -0.98
C THR A 16 -9.62 -2.93 -1.63
N GLY A 17 -10.92 -3.09 -1.35
CA GLY A 17 -11.94 -2.18 -1.84
C GLY A 17 -11.83 -0.76 -1.31
N ASN A 18 -11.67 -0.62 0.00
CA ASN A 18 -11.45 0.68 0.63
C ASN A 18 -10.12 1.33 0.18
N ILE A 19 -9.07 0.53 -0.03
CA ILE A 19 -7.78 1.00 -0.55
C ILE A 19 -7.94 1.51 -1.99
N ALA A 20 -8.67 0.78 -2.84
CA ALA A 20 -8.96 1.22 -4.20
C ALA A 20 -9.71 2.56 -4.21
N ARG A 21 -10.63 2.79 -3.26
CA ARG A 21 -11.28 4.10 -3.08
C ARG A 21 -10.27 5.21 -2.75
N THR A 22 -9.34 4.97 -1.83
CA THR A 22 -8.24 5.93 -1.55
C THR A 22 -7.41 6.18 -2.80
N CYS A 23 -7.06 5.13 -3.54
CA CYS A 23 -6.28 5.21 -4.76
C CYS A 23 -6.98 6.07 -5.82
N ALA A 24 -8.28 5.84 -6.05
CA ALA A 24 -9.09 6.64 -6.97
C ALA A 24 -9.18 8.10 -6.54
N ALA A 25 -9.36 8.37 -5.25
CA ALA A 25 -9.46 9.72 -4.70
C ALA A 25 -8.14 10.51 -4.77
N THR A 26 -7.01 9.83 -4.93
CA THR A 26 -5.67 10.43 -4.86
C THR A 26 -4.87 10.23 -6.14
N ASN A 27 -5.44 9.66 -7.20
CA ASN A 27 -4.72 9.27 -8.42
C ASN A 27 -3.46 8.42 -8.13
N THR A 28 -3.51 7.59 -7.10
CA THR A 28 -2.42 6.70 -6.68
C THR A 28 -2.61 5.33 -7.36
N PRO A 29 -1.62 4.77 -8.07
CA PRO A 29 -1.75 3.44 -8.63
C PRO A 29 -1.75 2.34 -7.58
N LEU A 30 -2.49 1.27 -7.85
CA LEU A 30 -2.62 0.09 -6.99
C LEU A 30 -1.95 -1.12 -7.64
N HIS A 31 -0.99 -1.72 -6.95
CA HIS A 31 -0.27 -2.91 -7.38
C HIS A 31 -0.74 -4.11 -6.55
N LEU A 32 -1.13 -5.19 -7.20
CA LEU A 32 -1.62 -6.42 -6.57
C LEU A 32 -0.66 -7.56 -6.84
N ILE A 33 -0.08 -8.14 -5.79
CA ILE A 33 0.78 -9.32 -5.89
C ILE A 33 -0.04 -10.57 -5.58
N HIS A 34 0.00 -11.53 -6.49
CA HIS A 34 -0.79 -12.75 -6.45
C HIS A 34 -0.15 -13.86 -5.58
N PRO A 35 -0.94 -14.87 -5.14
CA PRO A 35 -2.39 -14.98 -5.31
C PRO A 35 -3.18 -14.06 -4.36
N LEU A 36 -4.30 -13.54 -4.85
CA LEU A 36 -5.27 -12.82 -4.03
C LEU A 36 -6.14 -13.82 -3.27
N GLY A 37 -6.50 -13.52 -2.02
CA GLY A 37 -7.41 -14.35 -1.23
C GLY A 37 -8.88 -14.27 -1.65
N PHE A 38 -9.18 -13.52 -2.71
CA PHE A 38 -10.53 -13.29 -3.23
C PHE A 38 -10.51 -13.10 -4.75
N SER A 39 -11.68 -13.27 -5.39
CA SER A 39 -11.85 -12.99 -6.81
C SER A 39 -12.08 -11.50 -7.07
N THR A 40 -11.38 -10.95 -8.06
CA THR A 40 -11.59 -9.60 -8.59
C THR A 40 -12.62 -9.56 -9.71
N GLU A 41 -13.47 -10.58 -9.88
CA GLU A 41 -14.54 -10.53 -10.87
C GLU A 41 -15.71 -9.65 -10.41
N ASP A 42 -16.31 -8.92 -11.36
CA ASP A 42 -17.28 -7.82 -11.18
C ASP A 42 -18.40 -8.07 -10.15
N LYS A 43 -18.89 -9.31 -10.06
CA LYS A 43 -20.00 -9.66 -9.15
C LYS A 43 -19.60 -9.58 -7.68
N TYR A 44 -18.33 -9.83 -7.36
CA TYR A 44 -17.77 -9.71 -6.01
C TYR A 44 -17.25 -8.31 -5.75
N LEU A 45 -16.73 -7.64 -6.79
CA LEU A 45 -16.30 -6.24 -6.71
C LEU A 45 -17.47 -5.33 -6.30
N LYS A 46 -18.60 -5.35 -7.01
CA LYS A 46 -19.76 -4.48 -6.68
C LYS A 46 -20.29 -4.67 -5.25
N ARG A 47 -20.20 -5.88 -4.70
CA ARG A 47 -20.62 -6.17 -3.32
C ARG A 47 -19.61 -5.71 -2.26
N ALA A 48 -18.34 -5.58 -2.62
CA ALA A 48 -17.28 -5.09 -1.73
C ALA A 48 -17.18 -3.55 -1.71
N GLY A 49 -18.10 -2.83 -2.36
CA GLY A 49 -18.07 -1.37 -2.46
C GLY A 49 -17.06 -0.85 -3.48
N LEU A 50 -16.77 -1.63 -4.53
CA LEU A 50 -15.76 -1.34 -5.55
C LEU A 50 -16.30 -0.58 -6.77
N ASP A 51 -17.20 0.37 -6.56
CA ASP A 51 -17.68 1.28 -7.60
C ASP A 51 -16.56 2.18 -8.18
N TYR A 52 -15.38 2.16 -7.57
CA TYR A 52 -14.24 3.00 -7.94
C TYR A 52 -13.19 2.30 -8.80
N TRP A 53 -13.30 0.97 -8.96
CA TRP A 53 -12.25 0.13 -9.56
C TRP A 53 -11.87 0.57 -10.97
N GLU A 54 -12.84 1.06 -11.75
CA GLU A 54 -12.62 1.59 -13.10
C GLU A 54 -11.79 2.88 -13.14
N PHE A 55 -11.71 3.62 -12.03
CA PHE A 55 -10.94 4.86 -11.90
C PHE A 55 -9.54 4.63 -11.33
N VAL A 56 -9.17 3.39 -11.00
CA VAL A 56 -7.87 3.06 -10.43
C VAL A 56 -6.99 2.44 -11.49
N THR A 57 -5.77 2.96 -11.65
CA THR A 57 -4.73 2.24 -12.41
C THR A 57 -4.25 1.05 -11.60
N ILE A 58 -4.58 -0.16 -12.06
CA ILE A 58 -4.26 -1.41 -11.36
C ILE A 58 -3.21 -2.21 -12.12
N TYR A 59 -2.16 -2.61 -11.42
CA TYR A 59 -1.12 -3.51 -11.92
C TYR A 59 -1.19 -4.85 -11.19
N ASN A 60 -0.97 -5.95 -11.91
CA ASN A 60 -0.99 -7.30 -11.35
C ASN A 60 0.37 -7.97 -11.55
N TYR A 61 0.83 -8.68 -10.54
CA TYR A 61 2.12 -9.38 -10.54
C TYR A 61 1.98 -10.78 -9.94
N ASP A 62 2.60 -11.78 -10.55
CA ASP A 62 2.57 -13.15 -10.02
C ASP A 62 3.46 -13.34 -8.78
N SER A 63 4.43 -12.45 -8.57
CA SER A 63 5.33 -12.49 -7.41
C SER A 63 5.93 -11.13 -7.09
N LEU A 64 6.50 -10.99 -5.88
CA LEU A 64 7.27 -9.80 -5.49
C LEU A 64 8.50 -9.61 -6.37
N ASP A 65 9.16 -10.69 -6.79
CA ASP A 65 10.36 -10.61 -7.63
C ASP A 65 10.06 -9.94 -8.97
N ILE A 66 8.93 -10.32 -9.61
CA ILE A 66 8.49 -9.68 -10.86
C ILE A 66 8.14 -8.21 -10.61
N PHE A 67 7.49 -7.90 -9.49
CA PHE A 67 7.21 -6.52 -9.10
C PHE A 67 8.50 -5.69 -8.97
N PHE A 68 9.50 -6.18 -8.24
CA PHE A 68 10.77 -5.47 -8.08
C PHE A 68 11.54 -5.35 -9.40
N ASP A 69 11.51 -6.39 -10.24
CA ASP A 69 12.19 -6.37 -11.54
C ASP A 69 11.59 -5.32 -12.51
N GLN A 70 10.26 -5.19 -12.52
CA GLN A 70 9.55 -4.24 -13.39
C GLN A 70 9.54 -2.80 -12.85
N ASN A 71 9.71 -2.61 -11.55
CA ASN A 71 9.65 -1.29 -10.89
C ASN A 71 11.02 -0.84 -10.35
N LYS A 72 12.12 -1.23 -11.01
CA LYS A 72 13.50 -0.89 -10.60
C LYS A 72 13.69 0.62 -10.42
N GLY A 73 14.48 0.98 -9.41
CA GLY A 73 14.79 2.38 -9.09
C GLY A 73 13.77 3.05 -8.18
N GLY A 74 12.68 2.35 -7.84
CA GLY A 74 11.71 2.80 -6.85
C GLY A 74 12.27 2.86 -5.43
N LYS A 75 11.66 3.72 -4.61
CA LYS A 75 11.83 3.78 -3.16
C LYS A 75 10.79 2.90 -2.50
N TYR A 76 11.22 1.78 -1.93
CA TYR A 76 10.33 0.81 -1.31
C TYR A 76 10.27 1.00 0.20
N TYR A 77 9.05 1.16 0.71
CA TYR A 77 8.76 1.26 2.12
C TYR A 77 7.89 0.08 2.56
N PHE A 78 8.34 -0.66 3.57
CA PHE A 78 7.71 -1.90 4.00
C PHE A 78 6.90 -1.67 5.27
N ILE A 79 5.58 -1.81 5.17
CA ILE A 79 4.69 -1.52 6.30
C ILE A 79 4.61 -2.75 7.19
N THR A 80 5.15 -2.62 8.40
CA THR A 80 5.17 -3.70 9.38
C THR A 80 5.14 -3.17 10.81
N LYS A 81 4.43 -3.86 11.70
CA LYS A 81 4.43 -3.54 13.14
C LYS A 81 5.80 -3.77 13.81
N PHE A 82 6.68 -4.52 13.14
CA PHE A 82 8.04 -4.80 13.62
C PHE A 82 9.06 -3.74 13.18
N GLY A 83 8.65 -2.77 12.36
CA GLY A 83 9.49 -1.65 11.95
C GLY A 83 9.91 -0.81 13.15
N LYS A 84 11.16 -0.32 13.14
CA LYS A 84 11.68 0.56 14.20
C LYS A 84 11.36 2.03 13.95
N ASN A 85 11.18 2.40 12.68
CA ASN A 85 11.05 3.77 12.23
C ASN A 85 9.57 4.16 12.10
N LYS A 86 9.19 5.36 12.54
CA LYS A 86 7.81 5.83 12.39
C LYS A 86 7.62 6.33 10.96
N TYR A 87 6.41 6.17 10.42
CA TYR A 87 6.11 6.68 9.08
C TYR A 87 6.42 8.17 8.88
N SER A 88 6.26 8.97 9.93
CA SER A 88 6.49 10.42 9.92
C SER A 88 7.97 10.83 9.94
N ASP A 89 8.89 9.88 10.14
CA ASP A 89 10.33 10.16 10.19
C ASP A 89 10.95 10.20 8.77
N PHE A 90 10.18 9.84 7.74
CA PHE A 90 10.64 9.73 6.36
C PHE A 90 10.26 10.94 5.53
N ASP A 91 11.15 11.28 4.59
CA ASP A 91 10.94 12.32 3.60
C ASP A 91 10.36 11.72 2.32
N PHE A 92 9.14 12.13 2.01
CA PHE A 92 8.37 11.81 0.82
C PHE A 92 8.16 13.06 -0.06
N SER A 93 8.82 14.17 0.25
CA SER A 93 8.56 15.48 -0.36
C SER A 93 8.96 15.59 -1.83
N ASN A 94 9.87 14.73 -2.31
CA ASN A 94 10.32 14.74 -3.70
C ASN A 94 9.27 14.09 -4.63
N PRO A 95 8.55 14.87 -5.47
CA PRO A 95 7.47 14.33 -6.30
C PRO A 95 7.97 13.55 -7.54
N ASN A 96 9.28 13.58 -7.80
CA ASN A 96 9.91 12.86 -8.90
C ASN A 96 10.37 11.44 -8.51
N GLU A 97 10.22 11.06 -7.23
CA GLU A 97 10.52 9.71 -6.76
C GLU A 97 9.30 8.81 -6.88
N GLU A 98 9.54 7.58 -7.35
CA GLU A 98 8.56 6.50 -7.32
C GLU A 98 8.60 5.83 -5.93
N ILE A 99 7.72 6.28 -5.05
CA ILE A 99 7.51 5.83 -3.67
C ILE A 99 6.47 4.72 -3.65
N TYR A 100 6.88 3.53 -3.21
CA TYR A 100 6.01 2.37 -3.08
C TYR A 100 5.78 2.03 -1.61
N PHE A 101 4.54 2.15 -1.16
CA PHE A 101 4.11 1.65 0.14
C PHE A 101 3.65 0.19 0.00
N ILE A 102 4.46 -0.72 0.53
CA ILE A 102 4.26 -2.17 0.40
C ILE A 102 3.63 -2.73 1.67
N PHE A 103 2.43 -3.26 1.52
CA PHE A 103 1.60 -3.83 2.57
C PHE A 103 1.57 -5.35 2.46
N GLY A 104 1.68 -6.01 3.60
CA GLY A 104 1.56 -7.47 3.69
C GLY A 104 0.12 -7.96 3.80
N ARG A 105 -0.02 -9.28 3.91
CA ARG A 105 -1.30 -9.93 4.19
C ARG A 105 -1.85 -9.48 5.55
N GLU A 106 -3.17 -9.41 5.69
CA GLU A 106 -3.79 -9.01 6.96
C GLU A 106 -3.44 -9.93 8.13
N THR A 107 -3.32 -11.24 7.87
CA THR A 107 -3.05 -12.24 8.91
C THR A 107 -1.57 -12.34 9.28
N THR A 108 -0.69 -12.33 8.29
CA THR A 108 0.73 -12.71 8.45
C THR A 108 1.71 -11.58 8.15
N GLY A 109 1.26 -10.49 7.54
CA GLY A 109 2.10 -9.39 7.13
C GLY A 109 2.97 -9.72 5.91
N LEU A 110 4.10 -9.04 5.79
CA LEU A 110 5.09 -9.28 4.73
C LEU A 110 5.99 -10.48 5.07
N PRO A 111 6.63 -11.10 4.07
CA PRO A 111 7.64 -12.12 4.30
C PRO A 111 8.73 -11.60 5.27
N LYS A 112 9.13 -12.43 6.24
CA LYS A 112 10.09 -12.03 7.27
C LYS A 112 11.47 -11.70 6.69
N ASP A 113 11.90 -12.46 5.70
CA ASP A 113 13.20 -12.27 5.06
C ASP A 113 13.25 -10.92 4.34
N LEU A 114 12.17 -10.54 3.64
CA LEU A 114 12.03 -9.22 3.02
C LEU A 114 12.14 -8.08 4.05
N ILE A 115 11.48 -8.22 5.20
CA ILE A 115 11.59 -7.22 6.29
C ILE A 115 13.03 -7.17 6.83
N ALA A 116 13.67 -8.33 6.99
CA ALA A 116 15.01 -8.44 7.56
C ALA A 116 16.09 -7.87 6.62
N GLU A 117 15.89 -7.94 5.31
CA GLU A 117 16.77 -7.37 4.28
C GLU A 117 16.62 -5.85 4.16
N HIS A 118 15.50 -5.27 4.60
CA HIS A 118 15.18 -3.85 4.47
C HIS A 118 14.83 -3.15 5.80
N PRO A 119 15.65 -3.27 6.86
CA PRO A 119 15.31 -2.77 8.19
C PRO A 119 15.13 -1.25 8.23
N ASP A 120 15.87 -0.51 7.39
CA ASP A 120 15.90 0.96 7.39
C ASP A 120 14.65 1.58 6.75
N THR A 121 14.01 0.88 5.81
CA THR A 121 12.78 1.34 5.15
C THR A 121 11.53 0.63 5.66
N CYS A 122 11.64 -0.12 6.76
CA CYS A 122 10.50 -0.68 7.48
C CYS A 122 9.79 0.39 8.31
N LEU A 123 8.56 0.72 7.92
CA LEU A 123 7.71 1.73 8.54
C LEU A 123 6.72 1.11 9.53
N ARG A 124 6.47 1.81 10.63
CA ARG A 124 5.30 1.58 11.49
C ARG A 124 4.48 2.84 11.74
N LEU A 125 3.18 2.64 11.98
CA LEU A 125 2.32 3.66 12.56
C LEU A 125 2.41 3.54 14.09
N PRO A 126 2.69 4.63 14.83
CA PRO A 126 2.61 4.62 16.29
C PRO A 126 1.20 4.23 16.77
N MET A 127 1.13 3.34 17.76
CA MET A 127 -0.12 2.86 18.36
C MET A 127 0.09 2.50 19.83
N THR A 128 -1.00 2.36 20.58
CA THR A 128 -0.96 1.85 21.95
C THR A 128 -0.92 0.32 21.96
N GLU A 129 -0.53 -0.27 23.08
CA GLU A 129 -0.48 -1.74 23.26
C GLU A 129 -1.88 -2.41 23.30
N ASN A 130 -2.96 -1.63 23.29
CA ASN A 130 -4.34 -2.15 23.35
C ASN A 130 -4.79 -2.80 22.03
N VAL A 131 -4.13 -2.48 20.91
CA VAL A 131 -4.48 -2.99 19.59
C VAL A 131 -3.23 -3.55 18.91
N ARG A 132 -3.39 -4.69 18.23
CA ARG A 132 -2.26 -5.39 17.59
C ARG A 132 -1.79 -4.73 16.30
N SER A 133 -2.71 -4.06 15.61
CA SER A 133 -2.50 -3.33 14.36
C SER A 133 -3.74 -2.51 14.03
N LEU A 134 -3.58 -1.46 13.23
CA LEU A 134 -4.70 -0.81 12.57
C LEU A 134 -5.23 -1.67 11.42
N ASN A 135 -6.44 -1.35 10.97
CA ASN A 135 -6.99 -1.87 9.73
C ASN A 135 -6.08 -1.50 8.54
N LEU A 136 -5.96 -2.40 7.56
CA LEU A 136 -5.07 -2.25 6.41
C LEU A 136 -5.40 -1.01 5.57
N SER A 137 -6.68 -0.79 5.26
CA SER A 137 -7.10 0.35 4.45
C SER A 137 -6.90 1.68 5.16
N ASN A 138 -7.13 1.71 6.48
CA ASN A 138 -6.84 2.91 7.28
C ASN A 138 -5.33 3.24 7.24
N THR A 139 -4.49 2.22 7.36
CA THR A 139 -3.04 2.36 7.31
C THR A 139 -2.58 2.89 5.94
N ALA A 140 -3.13 2.35 4.86
CA ALA A 140 -2.84 2.82 3.51
C ALA A 140 -3.26 4.28 3.29
N ALA A 141 -4.47 4.65 3.72
CA ALA A 141 -4.95 6.03 3.61
C ALA A 141 -4.05 7.01 4.36
N ILE A 142 -3.63 6.70 5.59
CA ILE A 142 -2.73 7.56 6.37
C ILE A 142 -1.40 7.78 5.64
N LEU A 143 -0.79 6.72 5.11
CA LEU A 143 0.52 6.82 4.46
C LEU A 143 0.46 7.57 3.13
N VAL A 144 -0.54 7.29 2.30
CA VAL A 144 -0.75 8.01 1.04
C VAL A 144 -0.98 9.49 1.32
N TYR A 145 -1.87 9.84 2.26
CA TYR A 145 -2.12 11.25 2.58
C TYR A 145 -0.94 11.94 3.27
N GLU A 146 -0.10 11.23 4.03
CA GLU A 146 1.13 11.82 4.58
C GLU A 146 2.13 12.16 3.47
N ALA A 147 2.38 11.25 2.53
CA ALA A 147 3.25 11.53 1.39
C ALA A 147 2.71 12.71 0.56
N LEU A 148 1.41 12.70 0.26
CA LEU A 148 0.75 13.80 -0.44
C LEU A 148 0.84 15.12 0.33
N ARG A 149 0.69 15.09 1.66
CA ARG A 149 0.85 16.28 2.51
C ARG A 149 2.25 16.87 2.38
N GLN A 150 3.28 16.03 2.38
CA GLN A 150 4.67 16.47 2.16
C GLN A 150 4.89 17.04 0.75
N GLN A 151 4.12 16.59 -0.24
CA GLN A 151 4.12 17.10 -1.62
C GLN A 151 3.14 18.25 -1.86
N ASN A 152 2.46 18.75 -0.82
CA ASN A 152 1.44 19.80 -0.90
C ASN A 152 0.23 19.44 -1.80
N PHE A 153 -0.24 18.19 -1.72
CA PHE A 153 -1.47 17.67 -2.35
C PHE A 153 -1.61 18.01 -3.85
N PRO A 154 -0.61 17.67 -4.69
CA PRO A 154 -0.60 18.11 -6.08
C PRO A 154 -1.80 17.52 -6.85
N GLY A 155 -2.58 18.41 -7.49
CA GLY A 155 -3.75 18.01 -8.27
C GLY A 155 -4.98 17.61 -7.46
N LEU A 156 -4.99 17.83 -6.15
CA LEU A 156 -6.15 17.59 -5.26
C LEU A 156 -6.68 18.93 -4.72
N SER A 157 -7.99 18.98 -4.42
CA SER A 157 -8.72 20.19 -3.96
C SER A 157 -9.03 20.16 -2.48
#